data_AF-C6WNE3-F1
#
_entry.id   AF-C6WNE3-F1
#
_cell.length_a   1.000
_cell.length_b   1.000
_cell.length_c   1.000
_cell.angle_alpha   90.00
_cell.angle_beta   90.00
_cell.angle_gamma   90.00
#
_symmetry.space_group_name_H-M   'P 1'
#
loop_
_entity.id
_entity.type
_entity.pdbx_description
1 polymer ?
#
loop_
_entity_poly.entity_id
_entity_poly.type
_entity_poly.pdbx_seq_one_letter_code
_entity_poly.pdbx_strand_id
1 'polypeptide(L)' 'MLYVLALIGALTIAVLLWRAFGSARPESVATRRFVAPDDDPEFLRKLGEQQSKQKRQDEE' A
#
# COMPACT_ATOMS: atom_id res chain seq x y z
N MET A 1 -25.34 39.60 -10.29
CA MET A 1 -23.88 39.45 -10.51
C MET A 1 -23.20 38.68 -9.40
N LEU A 2 -23.32 39.08 -8.13
CA LEU A 2 -22.75 38.34 -6.99
C LEU A 2 -23.21 36.87 -6.91
N TYR A 3 -24.47 36.58 -7.22
CA TYR A 3 -24.98 35.20 -7.25
C TYR A 3 -24.26 34.29 -8.25
N VAL A 4 -23.86 34.84 -9.41
CA VAL A 4 -23.11 34.08 -10.43
C VAL A 4 -21.71 33.77 -9.92
N LEU A 5 -21.04 34.75 -9.30
CA LEU A 5 -19.73 34.55 -8.68
C LEU A 5 -19.79 33.55 -7.51
N ALA A 6 -20.83 33.62 -6.68
CA ALA A 6 -21.05 32.69 -5.58
C ALA A 6 -21.29 31.26 -6.08
N LEU A 7 -22.05 31.10 -7.17
CA LEU A 7 -22.30 29.79 -7.78
C LEU A 7 -21.01 29.16 -8.32
N ILE A 8 -20.19 29.96 -9.00
CA ILE A 8 -18.89 29.52 -9.50
C ILE A 8 -17.97 29.13 -8.33
N GLY A 9 -17.90 29.96 -7.29
CA GLY A 9 -17.11 29.67 -6.09
C GLY A 9 -17.57 28.40 -5.35
N ALA A 10 -18.88 28.17 -5.26
CA ALA A 10 -19.42 26.96 -4.66
C ALA A 10 -19.05 25.70 -5.47
N LEU A 11 -19.14 25.77 -6.80
CA LEU A 11 -18.76 24.67 -7.69
C LEU A 11 -17.26 24.35 -7.61
N THR A 12 -16.38 25.36 -7.58
CA THR A 12 -14.94 25.13 -7.46
C THR A 12 -14.58 24.49 -6.12
N ILE A 13 -15.17 24.96 -5.01
CA ILE A 13 -14.96 24.36 -3.68
C ILE A 13 -15.47 22.91 -3.67
N ALA A 14 -16.65 22.64 -4.23
CA ALA A 14 -17.20 21.28 -4.31
C ALA A 14 -16.28 20.33 -5.10
N VAL A 15 -15.75 20.78 -6.24
CA VAL A 15 -14.80 19.99 -7.05
C VAL A 15 -13.49 19.77 -6.30
N LEU A 16 -12.96 20.78 -5.60
CA LEU A 16 -11.74 20.66 -4.81
C LEU A 16 -11.93 19.68 -3.65
N LEU A 17 -13.05 19.75 -2.94
CA LEU A 17 -13.39 18.82 -1.86
C LEU A 17 -13.58 17.40 -2.40
N TRP A 18 -14.26 17.23 -3.54
CA TRP A 18 -14.33 15.94 -4.22
C TRP A 18 -12.94 15.41 -4.57
N ARG A 19 -12.07 16.27 -5.12
CA ARG A 19 -10.73 15.85 -5.54
C ARG A 19 -9.83 15.49 -4.37
N ALA A 20 -9.97 16.20 -3.24
CA ALA A 20 -9.18 15.97 -2.03
C ALA A 20 -9.68 14.77 -1.22
N PHE A 21 -11.00 14.61 -1.09
CA PHE A 21 -11.60 13.61 -0.20
C PHE A 21 -12.30 12.46 -0.94
N GLY A 22 -12.87 12.71 -2.12
CA GLY A 22 -13.48 11.68 -2.98
C GLY A 22 -12.45 10.79 -3.68
N SER A 23 -11.16 11.13 -3.62
CA SER A 23 -10.06 10.24 -3.97
C SER A 23 -9.48 9.52 -2.75
N ALA A 24 -10.23 9.34 -1.67
CA ALA A 24 -10.05 8.19 -0.79
C ALA A 24 -10.28 6.92 -1.63
N ARG A 25 -9.33 6.65 -2.53
CA ARG A 25 -9.12 5.37 -3.17
C ARG A 25 -9.13 4.42 -1.99
N PRO A 26 -9.99 3.39 -1.99
CA PRO A 26 -9.84 2.36 -0.99
C PRO A 26 -8.38 1.92 -1.07
N GLU A 27 -7.69 1.96 0.06
CA GLU A 27 -6.33 1.50 0.26
C GLU A 27 -6.27 -0.03 0.10
N SER A 28 -6.96 -0.57 -0.90
CA SER A 28 -7.24 -2.00 -1.08
C SER A 28 -7.03 -2.49 -2.50
N VAL A 29 -6.56 -1.64 -3.41
CA VAL A 29 -5.52 -2.18 -4.30
C VAL A 29 -4.28 -2.19 -3.43
N ALA A 30 -4.19 -3.21 -2.58
CA ALA A 30 -2.94 -3.87 -2.35
C ALA A 30 -2.39 -4.06 -3.76
N THR A 31 -1.55 -3.12 -4.20
CA THR A 31 -0.49 -3.42 -5.14
C THR A 31 -0.06 -4.78 -4.66
N ARG A 32 -0.33 -5.83 -5.44
CA ARG A 32 0.47 -7.05 -5.36
C ARG A 32 1.86 -6.48 -5.47
N ARG A 33 2.49 -6.21 -4.32
CA ARG A 33 3.90 -5.92 -4.27
C ARG A 33 4.40 -7.19 -4.92
N PHE A 34 4.92 -7.04 -6.13
CA PHE A 34 5.82 -8.02 -6.66
C PHE A 34 6.95 -8.02 -5.65
N VAL A 35 6.76 -8.79 -4.60
CA VAL A 35 7.79 -9.13 -3.65
C VAL A 35 8.71 -9.99 -4.50
N ALA A 36 9.95 -9.52 -4.65
CA ALA A 36 10.94 -10.34 -5.31
C ALA A 36 11.01 -11.68 -4.55
N PRO A 37 11.24 -12.82 -5.21
CA PRO A 37 11.32 -14.12 -4.52
C PRO A 37 12.29 -14.13 -3.31
N ASP A 38 13.28 -13.24 -3.31
CA ASP A 38 14.25 -13.06 -2.22
C ASP A 38 13.67 -12.34 -0.99
N ASP A 39 12.62 -11.53 -1.16
CA ASP A 39 11.93 -10.77 -0.11
C ASP A 39 10.66 -11.49 0.38
N ASP A 40 10.40 -12.72 -0.11
CA ASP A 40 9.27 -13.51 0.33
C ASP A 40 9.49 -13.99 1.79
N PRO A 41 8.62 -13.62 2.74
CA PRO A 41 8.80 -13.97 4.15
C PRO A 41 8.81 -15.49 4.38
N GLU A 42 8.12 -16.24 3.50
CA GLU A 42 8.09 -17.69 3.53
C GLU A 42 9.40 -18.33 3.02
N PHE A 43 10.11 -17.69 2.09
CA PHE A 43 11.40 -18.17 1.61
C PHE A 43 12.48 -18.02 2.70
N LEU A 44 12.54 -16.85 3.34
CA LEU A 44 13.49 -16.59 4.43
C LEU A 44 13.26 -17.50 5.65
N ARG A 45 12.00 -17.81 5.98
CA ARG A 45 11.68 -18.80 7.03
C ARG A 45 12.26 -20.17 6.72
N LYS A 46 12.04 -20.66 5.50
CA LYS A 46 12.59 -21.96 5.07
C LYS A 46 14.11 -21.98 5.10
N LEU A 47 14.77 -20.88 4.72
CA LEU A 47 16.23 -20.78 4.77
C LEU A 47 16.78 -20.81 6.20
N GLY A 48 16.13 -20.11 7.14
CA GLY A 48 16.50 -20.15 8.56
C GLY A 48 16.29 -21.53 9.20
N GLU A 49 15.21 -22.23 8.83
CA GLU A 49 14.96 -23.61 9.27
C GLU A 49 16.02 -24.59 8.75
N GLN A 50 16.47 -24.43 7.50
CA GLN A 50 17.54 -25.27 6.94
C GLN A 50 18.90 -25.00 7.61
N GLN A 51 19.28 -23.73 7.80
CA GLN A 51 20.53 -23.38 8.48
C GLN A 51 20.56 -23.87 9.93
N SER A 52 19.45 -23.71 10.66
CA SER A 52 19.36 -24.19 12.05
C SER A 52 19.41 -25.71 12.15
N LYS A 53 18.87 -26.44 11.18
CA LYS A 53 18.98 -27.90 11.12
C LYS A 53 20.39 -28.37 10.79
N GLN A 54 21.07 -27.72 9.83
CA GLN A 54 22.47 -27.99 9.49
C GLN A 54 23.39 -27.81 10.71
N LYS A 55 23.27 -26.68 11.41
CA LYS A 55 24.08 -26.38 12.60
C LYS A 55 23.95 -27.43 13.70
N ARG A 56 22.76 -28.01 13.88
CA ARG A 56 22.55 -29.09 14.86
C ARG A 56 23.19 -30.40 14.44
N GLN A 57 23.24 -30.69 13.14
CA GLN A 57 23.90 -31.89 12.61
C GLN A 57 25.42 -31.79 12.66
N ASP A 58 25.97 -30.57 12.53
CA ASP A 58 27.42 -30.34 12.66
C ASP A 58 27.90 -30.33 14.14
N GLU A 59 26.97 -30.22 15.09
CA GLU A 59 27.23 -30.26 16.54
C GLU A 59 27.05 -31.66 17.18
N GLU A 60 26.54 -32.65 16.44
CA GLU A 60 26.44 -34.08 16.82
C GLU A 60 27.61 -34.90 16.23
#